data_AF-A0A1W1BY98-F1
#
_entry.id   AF-A0A1W1BY98-F1
#
_cell.length_a   1.000
_cell.length_b   1.000
_cell.length_c   1.000
_cell.angle_alpha   90.00
_cell.angle_beta   90.00
_cell.angle_gamma   90.00
#
_symmetry.space_group_name_H-M   'P 1'
#
loop_
_entity.id
_entity.type
_entity.pdbx_description
1 polymer ?
#
loop_
_entity_poly.entity_id
_entity_poly.type
_entity_poly.pdbx_seq_one_letter_code
_entity_poly.pdbx_strand_id
1 'polypeptide(L)' 'MSNSYPHELSIGDLYFSPILPVLFFAFISTTITVFILNKLKLSHFFYAPPYLFLAIMTLYIVLIDRYLIKF' A
#
# COMPACT_ATOMS: atom_id res chain seq x y z
N MET A 1 25.14 10.93 -14.98
CA MET A 1 23.91 11.73 -15.01
C MET A 1 22.82 10.89 -14.35
N SER A 2 22.56 11.09 -13.06
CA SER A 2 21.45 10.40 -12.39
C SER A 2 20.14 10.98 -12.95
N ASN A 3 19.37 10.16 -13.64
CA ASN A 3 18.06 10.55 -14.15
C ASN A 3 17.16 10.91 -12.96
N SER A 4 16.70 12.17 -12.89
CA SER A 4 15.92 12.75 -11.79
C SER A 4 14.47 13.05 -12.20
N TYR A 5 13.94 12.34 -13.20
CA TYR A 5 12.54 12.41 -13.62
C TYR A 5 11.80 11.15 -13.15
N PRO A 6 10.50 11.29 -12.79
CA PRO A 6 9.78 10.28 -12.03
C PRO A 6 9.78 8.99 -12.83
N HIS A 7 10.03 7.86 -12.19
CA HIS A 7 10.03 6.57 -12.86
C HIS A 7 8.60 6.30 -13.35
N GLU A 8 8.32 6.70 -14.60
CA GLU A 8 7.11 6.32 -15.30
C GLU A 8 7.17 4.80 -15.41
N LEU A 9 6.35 4.13 -14.62
CA LEU A 9 6.29 2.68 -14.66
C LEU A 9 5.73 2.33 -16.03
N SER A 10 6.59 1.89 -16.94
CA SER A 10 6.21 1.53 -18.30
C SER A 10 6.65 0.10 -18.62
N ILE A 11 5.80 -0.63 -19.33
CA ILE A 11 6.12 -1.96 -19.86
C ILE A 11 5.89 -1.92 -21.37
N GLY A 12 6.95 -2.12 -22.13
CA GLY A 12 6.93 -1.99 -23.60
C GLY A 12 6.82 -0.52 -24.00
N ASP A 13 5.59 0.00 -23.99
CA ASP A 13 5.22 1.40 -24.21
C ASP A 13 3.91 1.78 -23.47
N LEU A 14 3.40 0.89 -22.60
CA LEU A 14 2.22 1.16 -21.78
C LEU A 14 2.64 1.86 -20.49
N TYR A 15 2.19 3.11 -20.34
CA TYR A 15 2.37 3.91 -19.13
C TYR A 15 1.36 3.52 -18.07
N PHE A 16 1.85 3.15 -16.88
CA PHE A 16 1.01 2.89 -15.72
C PHE A 16 0.91 4.13 -14.84
N SER A 17 -0.23 4.25 -14.16
CA SER A 17 -0.39 5.28 -13.15
C SER A 17 0.60 5.06 -12.00
N PRO A 18 1.34 6.10 -11.58
CA PRO A 18 2.23 6.05 -10.42
C PRO A 18 1.57 5.48 -9.15
N ILE A 19 0.28 5.75 -8.95
CA ILE A 19 -0.43 5.30 -7.75
C ILE A 19 -0.76 3.80 -7.76
N LEU A 20 -0.74 3.17 -8.94
CA LEU A 20 -1.12 1.77 -9.11
C LEU A 20 -0.23 0.81 -8.30
N PRO A 21 1.12 0.85 -8.41
CA PRO A 21 1.97 0.01 -7.59
C PRO A 21 1.83 0.34 -6.10
N VAL A 22 1.66 1.62 -5.72
CA VAL A 22 1.47 2.04 -4.32
C VAL A 22 0.24 1.35 -3.72
N LEU A 23 -0.91 1.43 -4.41
CA LEU A 23 -2.16 0.81 -3.96
C LEU A 23 -2.05 -0.72 -3.93
N PHE A 24 -1.41 -1.32 -4.93
CA PHE A 24 -1.24 -2.77 -5.00
C PHE A 24 -0.42 -3.30 -3.81
N PHE A 25 0.75 -2.72 -3.55
CA PHE A 25 1.57 -3.12 -2.41
C PHE A 25 0.90 -2.81 -1.07
N ALA A 26 0.27 -1.64 -0.94
CA ALA A 26 -0.47 -1.30 0.27
C ALA A 26 -1.61 -2.27 0.56
N PHE A 27 -2.35 -2.70 -0.47
CA PHE A 27 -3.43 -3.67 -0.33
C PHE A 27 -2.91 -5.04 0.14
N ILE A 28 -1.82 -5.54 -0.46
CA ILE A 28 -1.19 -6.81 -0.06
C ILE A 28 -0.69 -6.73 1.39
N SER A 29 0.06 -5.68 1.74
CA SER A 29 0.57 -5.49 3.11
C SER A 29 -0.57 -5.39 4.13
N THR A 30 -1.64 -4.65 3.80
CA THR A 30 -2.83 -4.55 4.67
C THR A 30 -3.48 -5.90 4.87
N THR A 31 -3.66 -6.68 3.80
CA THR A 31 -4.28 -8.00 3.87
C THR A 31 -3.49 -8.93 4.78
N ILE A 32 -2.17 -8.94 4.65
CA ILE A 32 -1.27 -9.73 5.51
C ILE A 32 -1.40 -9.28 6.97
N THR A 33 -1.36 -7.97 7.24
CA THR A 33 -1.44 -7.41 8.59
C THR A 33 -2.79 -7.69 9.25
N VAL A 34 -3.89 -7.50 8.54
CA VAL A 34 -5.23 -7.80 9.05
C VAL A 34 -5.41 -9.31 9.27
N PHE A 35 -4.85 -10.16 8.41
CA PHE A 35 -4.84 -11.60 8.62
C PHE A 35 -4.09 -11.99 9.91
N ILE A 36 -2.93 -11.37 10.18
CA ILE A 36 -2.18 -11.57 11.42
C ILE A 36 -3.00 -11.08 12.63
N LEU A 37 -3.61 -9.88 12.56
CA LEU A 37 -4.44 -9.33 13.64
C LEU A 37 -5.65 -10.22 13.94
N ASN A 38 -6.28 -10.77 12.90
CA ASN A 38 -7.36 -11.74 13.04
C ASN A 38 -6.87 -13.03 13.73
N LYS A 39 -5.70 -13.55 13.34
CA LYS A 39 -5.09 -14.74 13.95
C LYS A 39 -4.76 -14.52 15.43
N LEU A 40 -4.32 -13.32 15.80
CA LEU A 40 -4.04 -12.92 17.17
C LEU A 40 -5.29 -12.54 17.97
N LYS A 41 -6.48 -12.60 17.36
CA LYS A 41 -7.77 -12.15 17.92
C LYS A 41 -7.80 -10.67 18.32
N LEU A 42 -6.84 -9.87 17.84
CA LEU A 42 -6.79 -8.42 18.11
C LEU A 42 -7.90 -7.66 17.38
N SER A 43 -8.42 -8.21 16.30
CA SER A 43 -9.54 -7.59 15.55
C SER A 43 -10.81 -7.45 16.37
N HIS A 44 -10.97 -8.19 17.48
CA HIS A 44 -12.11 -8.07 18.39
C HIS A 44 -12.12 -6.74 19.16
N PHE A 45 -10.97 -6.10 19.36
CA PHE A 45 -10.88 -4.80 20.04
C PHE A 45 -11.39 -3.64 19.19
N PHE A 46 -11.63 -3.86 17.89
CA PHE A 46 -12.06 -2.81 16.96
C PHE A 46 -13.56 -2.93 16.67
N TYR A 47 -14.27 -1.81 16.79
CA TYR A 47 -15.72 -1.73 16.61
C TYR A 47 -16.19 -2.25 15.23
N ALA A 48 -15.48 -1.91 14.15
CA ALA A 48 -15.78 -2.41 12.82
C ALA A 48 -14.50 -2.85 12.08
N PRO A 49 -14.39 -4.14 11.69
CA PRO A 49 -13.26 -4.65 10.90
C PRO A 49 -12.97 -3.87 9.59
N PRO A 50 -13.97 -3.36 8.86
CA PRO A 50 -13.70 -2.56 7.64
C PRO A 50 -12.93 -1.27 7.91
N TYR A 51 -13.20 -0.59 9.03
CA TYR A 51 -12.49 0.66 9.38
C TYR A 51 -11.04 0.40 9.74
N LEU A 52 -10.76 -0.72 10.44
CA LEU A 52 -9.40 -1.15 10.73
C LEU A 52 -8.62 -1.40 9.44
N PHE A 53 -9.23 -2.09 8.47
CA PHE A 53 -8.62 -2.35 7.17
C PHE A 53 -8.28 -1.05 6.45
N LEU A 54 -9.23 -0.12 6.35
CA LEU A 54 -9.01 1.17 5.70
C LEU A 54 -7.92 1.99 6.40
N ALA A 55 -7.92 2.04 7.75
CA ALA A 55 -6.91 2.78 8.50
C ALA A 55 -5.48 2.23 8.25
N ILE A 56 -5.31 0.91 8.29
CA ILE A 56 -4.03 0.25 8.02
C ILE A 56 -3.62 0.47 6.56
N MET A 57 -4.57 0.36 5.62
CA MET A 57 -4.31 0.58 4.20
C MET A 57 -3.86 2.01 3.91
N THR A 58 -4.53 3.02 4.49
CA THR A 58 -4.13 4.42 4.36
C THR A 58 -2.73 4.66 4.93
N LEU A 59 -2.39 4.05 6.08
CA LEU A 59 -1.04 4.13 6.63
C LEU A 59 0.00 3.52 5.68
N TYR A 60 -0.27 2.35 5.10
CA TYR A 60 0.64 1.73 4.15
C TYR A 60 0.76 2.52 2.85
N ILE A 61 -0.31 3.11 2.34
CA ILE A 61 -0.25 3.99 1.16
C ILE A 61 0.74 5.13 1.43
N VAL A 62 0.58 5.85 2.55
CA VAL A 62 1.46 6.98 2.90
C VAL A 62 2.92 6.52 3.12
N LEU A 63 3.13 5.38 3.78
CA LEU A 63 4.46 4.83 4.01
C LEU A 63 5.15 4.39 2.71
N ILE A 64 4.42 3.70 1.84
CA ILE A 64 4.96 3.15 0.58
C ILE A 64 5.23 4.28 -0.39
N ASP A 65 4.30 5.22 -0.55
CA ASP A 65 4.48 6.41 -1.38
C ASP A 65 5.68 7.24 -0.92
N ARG A 66 5.83 7.45 0.39
CA ARG A 66 6.91 8.29 0.91
C ARG A 66 8.29 7.64 0.90
N TYR A 67 8.37 6.34 1.20
CA TYR A 67 9.65 5.68 1.50
C TYR A 67 10.07 4.63 0.48
N LEU A 68 9.12 3.90 -0.14
CA LEU A 68 9.45 2.82 -1.07
C LEU A 68 9.43 3.28 -2.53
N ILE A 69 8.38 4.00 -2.92
CA ILE A 69 8.16 4.42 -4.30
C ILE A 69 8.30 5.94 -4.34
N LYS A 70 9.57 6.39 -4.41
CA LYS A 70 9.86 7.79 -4.69
C LYS A 70 9.61 8.04 -6.18
N PHE A 71 8.43 8.54 -6.51
CA PHE A 71 8.23 9.24 -7.77
C PHE A 71 9.00 10.57 -7.74
#